data_AF-A0A843RV83-F1
#
_entry.id   AF-A0A843RV83-F1
#
_cell.length_a   1.000
_cell.length_b   1.000
_cell.length_c   1.000
_cell.angle_alpha   90.00
_cell.angle_beta   90.00
_cell.angle_gamma   90.00
#
_symmetry.space_group_name_H-M   'P 1'
#
loop_
_entity.id
_entity.type
_entity.pdbx_description
1 polymer ?
#
loop_
_entity_poly.entity_id
_entity_poly.type
_entity_poly.pdbx_seq_one_letter_code
_entity_poly.pdbx_strand_id
1 'polypeptide(L)'
;MAPAKPVGRSSRRASRSKNPRYTVDASVFVNAFNPHEEGHTESLLLLSEIQDRGDPVIVPTLLVPEIAAAVARASDDRTGALEYANASAALPHVTVVPLTTLLAKQAAELAATHRLRAADATYVAVARRYGTTLVSRDDEQRTRGAAVVSCQTPEEALRMEEGGDTGPFSRRLAGAAKSG
;
A
#
# COMPACT_ATOMS: atom_id res chain seq x y z
N MET A 1 7.80 31.72 -53.28
CA MET A 1 6.78 31.53 -52.22
C MET A 1 6.70 30.03 -51.95
N ALA A 2 7.33 29.57 -50.86
CA ALA A 2 7.46 28.14 -50.52
C ALA A 2 6.66 27.84 -49.24
N PRO A 3 6.06 26.64 -49.08
CA PRO A 3 5.21 26.34 -47.94
C PRO A 3 6.04 26.08 -46.67
N ALA A 4 5.54 26.57 -45.54
CA ALA A 4 6.13 26.39 -44.22
C ALA A 4 6.06 24.92 -43.76
N LYS A 5 7.14 24.43 -43.14
CA LYS A 5 7.23 23.10 -42.52
C LYS A 5 6.29 22.99 -41.31
N PRO A 6 5.67 21.83 -41.06
CA PRO A 6 4.82 21.64 -39.88
C PRO A 6 5.68 21.57 -38.61
N VAL A 7 5.28 22.36 -37.61
CA VAL A 7 5.83 22.32 -36.24
C VAL A 7 5.38 21.01 -35.59
N GLY A 8 6.35 20.15 -35.26
CA GLY A 8 6.10 18.90 -34.56
C GLY A 8 5.38 19.14 -33.23
N ARG A 9 4.21 18.51 -33.05
CA ARG A 9 3.58 18.37 -31.74
C ARG A 9 4.49 17.51 -30.88
N SER A 10 5.34 18.17 -30.09
CA SER A 10 6.15 17.52 -29.06
C SER A 10 5.21 16.80 -28.10
N SER A 11 5.23 15.48 -28.16
CA SER A 11 4.62 14.58 -27.20
C SER A 11 5.26 14.80 -25.83
N ARG A 12 4.74 15.75 -25.05
CA ARG A 12 4.92 15.78 -23.60
C ARG A 12 4.14 14.62 -22.97
N ARG A 13 4.56 13.38 -23.26
CA ARG A 13 4.22 12.25 -22.42
C ARG A 13 5.20 12.32 -21.26
N ALA A 14 4.81 13.08 -20.24
CA ALA A 14 5.53 13.21 -18.98
C ALA A 14 5.98 11.80 -18.53
N SER A 15 7.28 11.64 -18.28
CA SER A 15 7.80 10.40 -17.72
C SER A 15 7.10 10.16 -16.38
N ARG A 16 6.21 9.18 -16.33
CA ARG A 16 5.68 8.64 -15.08
C ARG A 16 6.90 8.32 -14.20
N SER A 17 6.92 8.83 -12.98
CA SER A 17 7.96 8.51 -12.00
C SER A 17 8.11 6.99 -11.91
N LYS A 18 9.35 6.51 -11.89
CA LYS A 18 9.73 5.10 -11.90
C LYS A 18 9.36 4.35 -10.60
N ASN A 19 8.84 5.04 -9.60
CA ASN A 19 8.55 4.44 -8.30
C ASN A 19 7.21 3.69 -8.30
N PRO A 20 7.16 2.48 -7.73
CA PRO A 20 5.91 1.79 -7.48
C PRO A 20 5.02 2.62 -6.55
N ARG A 21 3.71 2.44 -6.66
CA ARG A 21 2.71 3.17 -5.86
C ARG A 21 1.76 2.16 -5.24
N TYR A 22 1.51 2.31 -3.94
CA TYR A 22 0.81 1.31 -3.17
C TYR A 22 -0.48 1.86 -2.56
N THR A 23 -1.43 0.96 -2.37
CA THR A 23 -2.48 1.11 -1.37
C THR A 23 -2.21 0.01 -0.36
N VAL A 24 -1.77 0.39 0.84
CA VAL A 24 -1.42 -0.57 1.89
C VAL A 24 -2.60 -0.69 2.84
N ASP A 25 -3.11 -1.90 3.01
CA ASP A 25 -4.23 -2.20 3.89
C ASP A 25 -3.82 -2.09 5.38
N ALA A 26 -4.76 -1.74 6.26
CA ALA A 26 -4.51 -1.64 7.70
C ALA A 26 -3.93 -2.92 8.30
N SER A 27 -4.30 -4.10 7.76
CA SER A 27 -3.78 -5.39 8.22
C SER A 27 -2.25 -5.49 8.15
N VAL A 28 -1.59 -4.80 7.22
CA VAL A 28 -0.12 -4.78 7.10
C VAL A 28 0.50 -3.94 8.22
N PHE A 29 -0.05 -2.77 8.51
CA PHE A 29 0.40 -1.93 9.62
C PHE A 29 0.21 -2.63 10.97
N VAL A 30 -0.97 -3.23 11.18
CA VAL A 30 -1.27 -3.97 12.42
C VAL A 30 -0.33 -5.17 12.59
N ASN A 31 -0.04 -5.91 11.52
CA ASN A 31 0.88 -7.04 11.55
C ASN A 31 2.34 -6.57 11.81
N ALA A 32 2.76 -5.45 11.22
CA ALA A 32 4.05 -4.82 11.51
C ALA A 32 4.16 -4.29 12.95
N PHE A 33 3.04 -4.02 13.63
CA PHE A 33 3.04 -3.60 15.03
C PHE A 33 3.26 -4.76 16.01
N ASN A 34 2.78 -5.97 15.69
CA ASN A 34 2.81 -7.11 16.61
C ASN A 34 3.91 -8.13 16.26
N PRO A 35 5.04 -8.19 17.01
CA PRO A 35 6.17 -9.09 16.72
C PRO A 35 5.85 -10.59 16.81
N HIS A 36 4.70 -10.94 17.38
CA HIS A 36 4.27 -12.32 17.55
C HIS A 36 3.36 -12.83 16.43
N GLU A 37 2.91 -11.96 15.53
CA GLU A 37 2.12 -12.37 14.37
C GLU A 37 2.99 -12.95 13.26
N GLU A 38 2.49 -14.00 12.60
CA GLU A 38 3.11 -14.52 11.40
C GLU A 38 3.16 -13.43 10.31
N GLY A 39 4.31 -13.28 9.63
CA GLY A 39 4.51 -12.25 8.62
C GLY A 39 4.89 -10.87 9.15
N HIS A 40 5.02 -10.70 10.48
CA HIS A 40 5.43 -9.43 11.09
C HIS A 40 6.67 -8.84 10.41
N THR A 41 7.71 -9.66 10.23
CA THR A 41 9.00 -9.26 9.66
C THR A 41 8.84 -8.69 8.26
N GLU A 42 8.07 -9.33 7.40
CA GLU A 42 7.89 -8.92 6.00
C GLU A 42 6.97 -7.69 5.89
N SER A 43 5.98 -7.55 6.77
CA SER A 43 5.17 -6.34 6.85
C SER A 43 6.01 -5.13 7.28
N LEU A 44 6.83 -5.31 8.33
CA LEU A 44 7.74 -4.28 8.83
C LEU A 44 8.78 -3.90 7.78
N LEU A 45 9.41 -4.89 7.14
CA LEU A 45 10.41 -4.67 6.11
C LEU A 45 9.82 -3.94 4.90
N LEU A 46 8.64 -4.34 4.42
CA LEU A 46 7.99 -3.65 3.32
C LEU A 46 7.70 -2.18 3.65
N LEU A 47 7.14 -1.90 4.83
CA LEU A 47 6.83 -0.53 5.24
C LEU A 47 8.10 0.32 5.36
N SER A 48 9.19 -0.24 5.89
CA SER A 48 10.49 0.43 5.96
C SER A 48 11.03 0.77 4.58
N GLU A 49 11.01 -0.19 3.65
CA GLU A 49 11.49 -0.03 2.28
C GLU A 49 10.69 1.01 1.50
N ILE A 50 9.35 0.99 1.63
CA ILE A 50 8.46 2.01 1.05
C ILE A 50 8.82 3.40 1.59
N GLN A 51 9.04 3.51 2.91
CA GLN A 51 9.39 4.76 3.56
C GLN A 51 10.75 5.29 3.10
N ASP A 52 11.78 4.43 3.07
CA ASP A 52 13.15 4.80 2.71
C ASP A 52 13.26 5.27 1.26
N ARG A 53 12.46 4.67 0.36
CA ARG A 53 12.38 5.07 -1.06
C ARG A 53 11.43 6.23 -1.31
N GLY A 54 10.57 6.57 -0.36
CA GLY A 54 9.51 7.55 -0.53
C GLY A 54 8.45 7.12 -1.55
N ASP A 55 8.19 5.82 -1.64
CA ASP A 55 7.20 5.27 -2.57
C ASP A 55 5.79 5.73 -2.17
N PRO A 56 5.00 6.33 -3.08
CA PRO A 56 3.69 6.88 -2.70
C PRO A 56 2.71 5.80 -2.21
N VAL A 57 2.17 6.02 -1.01
CA VAL A 57 1.10 5.21 -0.42
C VAL A 57 -0.19 6.00 -0.41
N ILE A 58 -1.26 5.47 -1.01
CA ILE A 58 -2.56 6.10 -1.07
C ILE A 58 -3.59 5.20 -0.41
N VAL A 59 -4.22 5.68 0.66
CA VAL A 59 -5.08 4.89 1.56
C VAL A 59 -6.38 5.63 1.85
N PRO A 60 -7.50 4.93 2.12
CA PRO A 60 -8.72 5.60 2.56
C PRO A 60 -8.58 6.13 4.00
N THR A 61 -9.48 7.04 4.38
CA THR A 61 -9.62 7.48 5.78
C THR A 61 -9.91 6.35 6.78
N LEU A 62 -10.30 5.15 6.29
CA LEU A 62 -10.52 3.97 7.14
C LEU A 62 -9.24 3.42 7.78
N LEU A 63 -8.06 3.74 7.24
CA LEU A 63 -6.77 3.29 7.79
C LEU A 63 -6.65 3.59 9.29
N VAL A 64 -6.96 4.83 9.68
CA VAL A 64 -6.79 5.30 11.07
C VAL A 64 -7.69 4.54 12.05
N PRO A 65 -9.03 4.49 11.88
CA PRO A 65 -9.89 3.76 12.81
C PRO A 65 -9.61 2.25 12.83
N GLU A 66 -9.19 1.65 11.70
CA GLU A 66 -8.86 0.23 11.66
C GLU A 66 -7.58 -0.10 12.44
N ILE A 67 -6.50 0.67 12.23
CA ILE A 67 -5.27 0.51 13.00
C ILE A 67 -5.55 0.74 14.49
N ALA A 68 -6.19 1.87 14.84
CA ALA A 68 -6.43 2.22 16.23
C ALA A 68 -7.27 1.14 16.95
N ALA A 69 -8.33 0.64 16.32
CA ALA A 69 -9.18 -0.38 16.91
C ALA A 69 -8.48 -1.75 17.01
N ALA A 70 -7.66 -2.13 16.04
CA ALA A 70 -6.94 -3.40 16.07
C ALA A 70 -5.81 -3.36 17.12
N VAL A 71 -4.99 -2.31 17.11
CA VAL A 71 -3.87 -2.17 18.05
C VAL A 71 -4.35 -2.01 19.49
N ALA A 72 -5.40 -1.22 19.75
CA ALA A 72 -5.94 -1.08 21.10
C ALA A 72 -6.45 -2.42 21.65
N ARG A 73 -7.08 -3.26 20.82
CA ARG A 73 -7.54 -4.61 21.21
C ARG A 73 -6.38 -5.55 21.53
N ALA A 74 -5.26 -5.42 20.83
CA ALA A 74 -4.10 -6.30 21.01
C ALA A 74 -3.18 -5.88 22.17
N SER A 75 -3.08 -4.57 22.44
CA SER A 75 -2.12 -4.01 23.41
C SER A 75 -2.74 -3.58 24.75
N ASP A 76 -4.07 -3.43 24.81
CA ASP A 76 -4.79 -2.76 25.92
C ASP A 76 -4.31 -1.31 26.16
N ASP A 77 -3.58 -0.71 25.21
CA ASP A 77 -3.14 0.68 25.24
C ASP A 77 -3.87 1.50 24.18
N ARG A 78 -4.95 2.17 24.61
CA ARG A 78 -5.72 3.07 23.74
C ARG A 78 -4.91 4.26 23.25
N THR A 79 -4.04 4.82 24.09
CA THR A 79 -3.32 6.06 23.75
C THR A 79 -2.25 5.74 22.72
N GLY A 80 -1.42 4.73 22.98
CA GLY A 80 -0.42 4.25 22.02
C GLY A 80 -1.04 3.80 20.69
N ALA A 81 -2.22 3.15 20.72
CA ALA A 81 -2.92 2.77 19.49
C ALA A 81 -3.35 3.97 18.63
N LEU A 82 -3.85 5.04 19.26
CA LEU A 82 -4.21 6.27 18.55
C LEU A 82 -2.97 7.00 18.02
N GLU A 83 -1.90 7.07 18.82
CA GLU A 83 -0.62 7.65 18.40
C GLU A 83 -0.05 6.91 17.19
N TYR A 84 -0.02 5.58 17.22
CA TYR A 84 0.46 4.75 16.12
C TYR A 84 -0.38 4.93 14.84
N ALA A 85 -1.71 4.93 14.96
CA ALA A 85 -2.60 5.12 13.82
C ALA A 85 -2.43 6.50 13.17
N ASN A 86 -2.35 7.56 14.00
CA ASN A 86 -2.17 8.92 13.51
C ASN A 86 -0.77 9.13 12.91
N ALA A 87 0.27 8.58 13.53
CA ALA A 87 1.63 8.64 13.01
C ALA A 87 1.75 7.95 11.65
N SER A 88 1.14 6.77 11.49
CA SER A 88 1.10 6.04 10.22
C SER A 88 0.45 6.86 9.09
N ALA A 89 -0.63 7.57 9.40
CA ALA A 89 -1.35 8.42 8.46
C ALA A 89 -0.64 9.76 8.15
N ALA A 90 0.27 10.19 9.03
CA ALA A 90 1.01 11.45 8.93
C ALA A 90 2.38 11.30 8.24
N LEU A 91 2.76 10.10 7.82
CA LEU A 91 4.01 9.86 7.09
C LEU A 91 4.06 10.67 5.78
N PRO A 92 5.19 11.29 5.41
CA PRO A 92 5.26 12.19 4.25
C PRO A 92 4.91 11.56 2.90
N HIS A 93 5.08 10.25 2.76
CA HIS A 93 4.77 9.49 1.54
C HIS A 93 3.34 8.92 1.54
N VAL A 94 2.58 9.11 2.63
CA VAL A 94 1.20 8.63 2.77
C VAL A 94 0.20 9.74 2.44
N THR A 95 -0.71 9.46 1.52
CA THR A 95 -1.85 10.31 1.18
C THR A 95 -3.14 9.63 1.62
N VAL A 96 -3.83 10.25 2.59
CA VAL A 96 -5.12 9.79 3.07
C VAL A 96 -6.25 10.40 2.23
N VAL A 97 -7.07 9.54 1.62
CA VAL A 97 -8.18 9.92 0.76
C VAL A 97 -9.50 9.88 1.53
N PRO A 98 -10.25 10.99 1.61
CA PRO A 98 -11.55 11.01 2.27
C PRO A 98 -12.55 10.01 1.67
N LEU A 99 -13.24 9.26 2.54
CA LEU A 99 -14.42 8.46 2.15
C LEU A 99 -15.61 9.37 1.82
N THR A 100 -15.57 9.98 0.64
CA THR A 100 -16.68 10.77 0.10
C THR A 100 -17.85 9.89 -0.33
N THR A 101 -19.05 10.46 -0.46
CA THR A 101 -20.23 9.77 -1.00
C THR A 101 -19.96 9.13 -2.37
N LEU A 102 -19.16 9.78 -3.23
CA LEU A 102 -18.79 9.23 -4.53
C LEU A 102 -17.94 7.96 -4.36
N LEU A 103 -16.90 8.02 -3.53
CA LEU A 103 -16.04 6.87 -3.26
C LEU A 103 -16.82 5.73 -2.59
N ALA A 104 -17.73 6.05 -1.67
CA ALA A 104 -18.59 5.08 -1.01
C ALA A 104 -19.52 4.35 -2.01
N LYS A 105 -20.09 5.06 -2.99
CA LYS A 105 -20.89 4.44 -4.06
C LYS A 105 -20.05 3.52 -4.94
N GLN A 106 -18.83 3.94 -5.30
CA GLN A 106 -17.89 3.12 -6.06
C GLN A 106 -17.48 1.86 -5.28
N ALA A 107 -17.23 1.99 -3.98
CA ALA A 107 -16.95 0.85 -3.10
C ALA A 107 -18.17 -0.08 -2.98
N ALA A 108 -19.39 0.45 -2.86
CA ALA A 108 -20.60 -0.36 -2.78
C ALA A 108 -20.83 -1.21 -4.05
N GLU A 109 -20.58 -0.64 -5.24
CA GLU A 109 -20.64 -1.38 -6.50
C GLU A 109 -19.60 -2.52 -6.55
N LEU A 110 -18.37 -2.23 -6.14
CA LEU A 110 -17.30 -3.24 -6.04
C LEU A 110 -17.64 -4.32 -5.00
N ALA A 111 -18.19 -3.94 -3.85
CA ALA A 111 -18.61 -4.86 -2.81
C ALA A 111 -19.67 -5.83 -3.30
N ALA A 112 -20.72 -5.33 -3.97
CA ALA A 112 -21.78 -6.17 -4.52
C ALA A 112 -21.26 -7.09 -5.64
N THR A 113 -20.44 -6.56 -6.54
CA THR A 113 -19.95 -7.29 -7.72
C THR A 113 -18.96 -8.38 -7.35
N HIS A 114 -18.00 -8.08 -6.47
CA HIS A 114 -16.89 -8.97 -6.12
C HIS A 114 -17.07 -9.66 -4.76
N ARG A 115 -18.22 -9.44 -4.11
CA ARG A 115 -18.53 -9.95 -2.76
C ARG A 115 -17.51 -9.52 -1.71
N LEU A 116 -17.00 -8.29 -1.80
CA LEU A 116 -16.04 -7.73 -0.82
C LEU A 116 -16.79 -7.20 0.41
N ARG A 117 -16.14 -7.22 1.59
CA ARG A 117 -16.64 -6.48 2.75
C ARG A 117 -16.53 -4.99 2.47
N ALA A 118 -17.32 -4.16 3.17
CA ALA A 118 -17.38 -2.72 2.89
C ALA A 118 -16.00 -2.02 3.01
N ALA A 119 -15.21 -2.40 4.03
CA ALA A 119 -13.85 -1.90 4.23
C ALA A 119 -12.94 -2.30 3.05
N ASP A 120 -12.88 -3.59 2.74
CA ASP A 120 -12.11 -4.16 1.62
C ASP A 120 -12.41 -3.47 0.30
N ALA A 121 -13.70 -3.30 -0.02
CA ALA A 121 -14.14 -2.64 -1.23
C ALA A 121 -13.73 -1.16 -1.29
N THR A 122 -13.59 -0.50 -0.14
CA THR A 122 -13.10 0.87 -0.04
C THR A 122 -11.61 0.96 -0.38
N TYR A 123 -10.78 0.04 0.14
CA TYR A 123 -9.36 -0.05 -0.26
C TYR A 123 -9.22 -0.37 -1.75
N VAL A 124 -9.99 -1.33 -2.27
CA VAL A 124 -9.98 -1.67 -3.71
C VAL A 124 -10.44 -0.47 -4.55
N ALA A 125 -11.44 0.29 -4.10
CA ALA A 125 -11.89 1.50 -4.78
C ALA A 125 -10.81 2.58 -4.84
N VAL A 126 -10.08 2.80 -3.73
CA VAL A 126 -8.91 3.69 -3.70
C VAL A 126 -7.84 3.18 -4.64
N ALA A 127 -7.46 1.91 -4.56
CA ALA A 127 -6.41 1.34 -5.38
C ALA A 127 -6.72 1.47 -6.89
N ARG A 128 -7.97 1.15 -7.27
CA ARG A 128 -8.45 1.30 -8.64
C ARG A 128 -8.42 2.75 -9.10
N ARG A 129 -8.86 3.69 -8.25
CA ARG A 129 -8.94 5.12 -8.59
C ARG A 129 -7.56 5.75 -8.81
N TYR A 130 -6.56 5.34 -8.03
CA TYR A 130 -5.22 5.94 -8.07
C TYR A 130 -4.19 5.11 -8.85
N GLY A 131 -4.59 3.93 -9.35
CA GLY A 131 -3.73 3.04 -10.14
C GLY A 131 -2.56 2.49 -9.33
N THR A 132 -2.83 2.07 -8.11
CA THR A 132 -1.83 1.51 -7.17
C THR A 132 -1.97 -0.01 -7.06
N THR A 133 -0.91 -0.66 -6.58
CA THR A 133 -0.97 -2.05 -6.15
C THR A 133 -1.53 -2.11 -4.73
N LEU A 134 -2.57 -2.93 -4.50
CA LEU A 134 -3.11 -3.21 -3.18
C LEU A 134 -2.19 -4.22 -2.47
N VAL A 135 -1.63 -3.85 -1.33
CA VAL A 135 -0.89 -4.78 -0.47
C VAL A 135 -1.71 -5.05 0.78
N SER A 136 -1.98 -6.32 1.06
CA SER A 136 -2.81 -6.72 2.21
C SER A 136 -2.39 -8.07 2.78
N ARG A 137 -2.62 -8.27 4.08
CA ARG A 137 -2.52 -9.59 4.74
C ARG A 137 -3.83 -10.39 4.66
N ASP A 138 -4.96 -9.77 4.36
CA ASP A 138 -6.26 -10.48 4.20
C ASP A 138 -6.35 -11.20 2.85
N ASP A 139 -6.39 -12.54 2.89
CA ASP A 139 -6.45 -13.39 1.71
C ASP A 139 -7.77 -13.29 0.94
N GLU A 140 -8.88 -13.11 1.65
CA GLU A 140 -10.20 -12.96 1.05
C GLU A 140 -10.27 -11.63 0.27
N GLN A 141 -9.75 -10.55 0.85
CA GLN A 141 -9.62 -9.25 0.19
C GLN A 141 -8.72 -9.33 -1.05
N ARG A 142 -7.52 -9.94 -0.95
CA ARG A 142 -6.61 -10.08 -2.09
C ARG A 142 -7.24 -10.90 -3.21
N THR A 143 -7.79 -12.07 -2.89
CA THR A 143 -8.37 -13.00 -3.86
C THR A 143 -9.54 -12.37 -4.61
N ARG A 144 -10.45 -11.72 -3.91
CA ARG A 144 -11.62 -11.07 -4.53
C ARG A 144 -11.26 -9.75 -5.21
N GLY A 145 -10.34 -8.98 -4.63
CA GLY A 145 -9.85 -7.72 -5.17
C GLY A 145 -8.99 -7.86 -6.42
N ALA A 146 -8.34 -9.01 -6.63
CA ALA A 146 -7.48 -9.28 -7.79
C ALA A 146 -8.24 -9.25 -9.14
N ALA A 147 -9.57 -9.37 -9.11
CA ALA A 147 -10.41 -9.16 -10.29
C ALA A 147 -10.48 -7.69 -10.75
N VAL A 148 -9.96 -6.75 -9.93
CA VAL A 148 -10.12 -5.30 -10.11
C VAL A 148 -8.79 -4.57 -10.16
N VAL A 149 -7.85 -4.95 -9.30
CA VAL A 149 -6.53 -4.30 -9.15
C VAL A 149 -5.45 -5.36 -8.95
N SER A 150 -4.18 -4.98 -9.13
CA SER A 150 -3.07 -5.83 -8.69
C SER A 150 -3.10 -5.94 -7.17
N CYS A 151 -3.12 -7.16 -6.66
CA CYS A 151 -3.10 -7.47 -5.24
C CYS A 151 -1.83 -8.25 -4.91
N GLN A 152 -1.20 -7.92 -3.79
CA GLN A 152 0.02 -8.57 -3.32
C GLN A 152 -0.03 -8.78 -1.81
N THR A 153 0.65 -9.83 -1.36
CA THR A 153 1.16 -9.96 0.00
C THR A 153 2.38 -9.07 0.20
N PRO A 154 2.79 -8.77 1.44
CA PRO A 154 4.05 -8.08 1.67
C PRO A 154 5.26 -8.80 1.06
N GLU A 155 5.26 -10.13 1.12
CA GLU A 155 6.30 -11.00 0.54
C GLU A 155 6.43 -10.81 -0.98
N GLU A 156 5.31 -10.77 -1.70
CA GLU A 156 5.30 -10.57 -3.15
C GLU A 156 5.73 -9.15 -3.54
N ALA A 157 5.29 -8.15 -2.77
CA ALA A 157 5.69 -6.76 -2.98
C ALA A 157 7.20 -6.56 -2.79
N LEU A 158 7.82 -7.28 -1.85
CA LEU A 158 9.28 -7.29 -1.68
C LEU A 158 10.00 -7.99 -2.84
N ARG A 159 9.48 -9.13 -3.34
CA ARG A 159 10.13 -9.91 -4.42
C ARG A 159 10.09 -9.25 -5.79
N MET A 160 9.03 -8.52 -6.13
CA MET A 160 8.95 -7.81 -7.42
C MET A 160 10.06 -6.76 -7.58
N GLU A 161 10.66 -6.34 -6.48
CA GLU A 161 11.77 -5.37 -6.45
C GLU A 161 13.14 -6.04 -6.66
N GLU A 162 13.31 -7.34 -6.34
CA GLU A 162 14.59 -8.05 -6.54
C GLU A 162 14.91 -8.33 -8.02
N GLY A 163 13.93 -8.20 -8.92
CA GLY A 163 14.08 -8.41 -10.37
C GLY A 163 14.47 -7.16 -11.17
N GLY A 164 14.57 -6.00 -10.53
CA GLY A 164 14.85 -4.71 -11.17
C GLY A 164 16.08 -4.03 -10.57
N ASP A 165 17.25 -4.24 -11.20
CA ASP A 165 18.54 -3.65 -10.83
C ASP A 165 19.16 -4.22 -9.55
N THR A 166 20.13 -5.12 -9.72
CA THR A 166 21.01 -5.59 -8.63
C THR A 166 21.92 -4.46 -8.17
N GLY A 167 21.38 -3.56 -7.35
CA GLY A 167 22.14 -2.60 -6.55
C GLY A 167 22.83 -3.27 -5.36
N PRO A 168 23.83 -2.62 -4.73
CA PRO A 168 24.86 -3.27 -3.90
C PRO A 168 24.40 -3.80 -2.52
N PHE A 169 23.11 -3.92 -2.24
CA PHE A 169 22.57 -4.17 -0.90
C PHE A 169 22.31 -5.64 -0.54
N SER A 170 22.56 -6.59 -1.45
CA SER A 170 22.38 -8.04 -1.23
C SER A 170 23.36 -8.70 -0.21
N ARG A 171 24.07 -7.92 0.62
CA ARG A 171 25.04 -8.45 1.61
C ARG A 171 24.64 -8.38 3.08
N ARG A 172 23.50 -7.81 3.47
CA ARG A 172 23.17 -7.67 4.91
C ARG A 172 22.34 -8.78 5.55
N LEU A 173 21.81 -9.74 4.77
CA LEU A 173 21.08 -10.89 5.33
C LEU A 173 21.90 -12.18 5.47
N ALA A 174 23.14 -12.22 4.96
CA ALA A 174 24.02 -13.40 5.11
C ALA A 174 24.90 -13.38 6.39
N GLY A 175 24.84 -12.32 7.20
CA GLY A 175 25.77 -12.09 8.31
C GLY A 175 25.27 -12.43 9.72
N ALA A 176 23.97 -12.65 9.92
CA ALA A 176 23.38 -12.75 11.28
C ALA A 176 23.09 -14.18 11.76
N ALA A 177 23.43 -15.22 10.99
CA ALA A 177 23.17 -16.63 11.34
C ALA A 177 24.43 -17.45 11.67
N LYS A 178 25.57 -16.79 11.96
CA LYS A 178 26.81 -17.45 12.42
C LYS A 178 27.49 -16.69 13.55
N SER A 179 26.80 -16.52 14.67
CA SER A 179 27.42 -16.28 15.97
C SER A 179 26.35 -16.42 17.06
N GLY A 180 26.32 -17.60 17.68
CA GLY A 180 25.40 -17.99 18.74
C GLY A 180 25.44 -19.48 18.93
#